data_AF-A0A3E0IRT6-F1
#
_entry.id   AF-A0A3E0IRT6-F1
#
_cell.length_a   1.000
_cell.length_b   1.000
_cell.length_c   1.000
_cell.angle_alpha   90.00
_cell.angle_beta   90.00
_cell.angle_gamma   90.00
#
_symmetry.space_group_name_H-M   'P 1'
#
loop_
_entity.id
_entity.type
_entity.pdbx_description
1 polymer ?
#
loop_
_entity_poly.entity_id
_entity_poly.type
_entity_poly.pdbx_seq_one_letter_code
_entity_poly.pdbx_strand_id
1 'polypeptide(L)'
;MNQYIISRNLSNLRKNLKVVYETKYNESMDLNNVFSELEDIDKASLIFNDTISNQSIKELQSVINHLGNQTVIVTTFNFIQINENILFEILNLIGSTRRINLFNIENGKLVVEFLSNKQIQSNMQHNEHVLKMINKEIHNQYQKPLYNEKKLMQELVRLKEDYEELYEKYLNTHQRMQYAFRELHKFKRSAWTYKRKYLQYELILSNLDRINIYKSKITKKNLKKMLKVILKKVK
;
A
#
# COMPACT_ATOMS: atom_id res chain seq x y z
N MET A 1 6.52 -16.40 -4.88
CA MET A 1 6.73 -17.83 -5.17
C MET A 1 6.58 -18.01 -6.67
N ASN A 2 7.63 -18.47 -7.34
CA ASN A 2 7.62 -18.74 -8.78
C ASN A 2 6.71 -19.94 -9.06
N GLN A 3 5.84 -19.85 -10.07
CA GLN A 3 4.92 -20.92 -10.43
C GLN A 3 5.50 -21.74 -11.60
N TYR A 4 5.75 -23.02 -11.35
CA TYR A 4 6.20 -23.98 -12.37
C TYR A 4 5.02 -24.85 -12.78
N ILE A 5 4.65 -24.80 -14.06
CA ILE A 5 3.57 -25.60 -14.63
C ILE A 5 4.15 -26.42 -15.77
N ILE A 6 4.30 -27.73 -15.55
CA ILE A 6 4.62 -28.68 -16.61
C ILE A 6 3.30 -29.18 -17.18
N SER A 7 3.12 -28.97 -18.48
CA SER A 7 1.93 -29.39 -19.22
C SER A 7 2.33 -30.33 -20.34
N ARG A 8 1.60 -31.43 -20.48
CA ARG A 8 1.79 -32.37 -21.58
C ARG A 8 0.67 -32.17 -22.60
N ASN A 9 1.03 -31.92 -23.84
CA ASN A 9 0.06 -31.92 -24.91
C ASN A 9 -0.34 -33.37 -25.22
N LEU A 10 -1.60 -33.71 -24.95
CA LEU A 10 -2.14 -35.06 -25.14
C LEU A 10 -2.17 -35.50 -26.61
N SER A 11 -2.22 -34.56 -27.57
CA SER A 11 -2.34 -34.90 -28.99
C SER A 11 -1.00 -35.31 -29.62
N ASN A 12 0.11 -34.69 -29.20
CA ASN A 12 1.42 -34.85 -29.84
C ASN A 12 2.50 -35.38 -28.88
N LEU A 13 2.11 -35.77 -27.66
CA LEU A 13 2.98 -36.19 -26.55
C LEU A 13 4.05 -35.16 -26.13
N ARG A 14 4.04 -33.96 -26.71
CA ARG A 14 5.01 -32.89 -26.44
C ARG A 14 4.90 -32.37 -25.02
N LYS A 15 6.03 -32.24 -24.34
CA LYS A 15 6.10 -31.66 -22.98
C LYS A 15 6.44 -30.17 -23.10
N ASN A 16 5.60 -29.33 -22.51
CA ASN A 16 5.78 -27.89 -22.44
C ASN A 16 5.93 -27.46 -20.99
N LEU A 17 6.99 -26.73 -20.69
CA LEU A 17 7.17 -26.07 -19.41
C LEU A 17 6.69 -24.62 -19.52
N LYS A 18 5.93 -24.17 -18.53
CA LYS A 18 5.58 -22.78 -18.32
C LYS A 18 6.06 -22.38 -16.94
N VAL A 19 6.95 -21.39 -16.88
CA VAL A 19 7.42 -20.80 -15.62
C VAL A 19 6.91 -19.37 -15.56
N VAL A 20 6.19 -19.04 -14.49
CA VAL A 20 5.72 -17.69 -14.22
C VAL A 20 6.47 -17.16 -13.00
N TYR A 21 7.25 -16.10 -13.21
CA TYR A 21 7.98 -15.42 -12.14
C TYR A 21 7.07 -14.35 -11.51
N GLU A 22 6.69 -14.55 -10.24
CA GLU A 22 5.82 -13.67 -9.45
C GLU A 22 6.47 -13.34 -8.09
N THR A 23 6.47 -12.07 -7.71
CA THR A 23 7.21 -11.52 -6.55
C THR A 23 6.63 -11.87 -5.18
N LYS A 24 5.65 -12.76 -5.08
CA LYS A 24 4.86 -12.79 -3.85
C LYS A 24 5.59 -13.23 -2.60
N TYR A 25 6.69 -13.99 -2.67
CA TYR A 25 7.48 -14.39 -1.50
C TYR A 25 8.89 -14.83 -1.91
N ASN A 26 9.91 -14.49 -1.11
CA ASN A 26 11.30 -15.01 -1.14
C ASN A 26 11.35 -16.47 -0.66
N GLU A 27 10.49 -17.32 -1.19
CA GLU A 27 10.49 -18.74 -0.87
C GLU A 27 11.28 -19.46 -1.95
N SER A 28 12.47 -19.96 -1.58
CA SER A 28 13.25 -20.86 -2.42
C SER A 28 12.46 -22.16 -2.57
N MET A 29 12.06 -22.48 -3.78
CA MET A 29 11.43 -23.77 -4.08
C MET A 29 12.52 -24.82 -4.27
N ASP A 30 12.34 -26.01 -3.71
CA ASP A 30 13.23 -27.14 -3.97
C ASP A 30 13.04 -27.62 -5.42
N LEU A 31 13.95 -27.19 -6.29
CA LEU A 31 13.90 -27.47 -7.73
C LEU A 31 14.27 -28.92 -8.07
N ASN A 32 14.77 -29.71 -7.11
CA ASN A 32 15.20 -31.09 -7.36
C ASN A 32 14.08 -31.99 -7.90
N ASN A 33 12.84 -31.77 -7.44
CA ASN A 33 11.67 -32.51 -7.94
C ASN A 33 11.20 -32.06 -9.33
N VAL A 34 11.59 -30.85 -9.76
CA VAL A 34 11.26 -30.31 -11.09
C VAL A 34 12.30 -30.75 -12.12
N PHE A 35 13.58 -30.79 -11.74
CA PHE A 35 14.71 -31.12 -12.63
C PHE A 35 14.62 -32.50 -13.27
N SER A 36 14.10 -33.51 -12.56
CA SER A 36 13.92 -34.88 -13.09
C SER A 36 12.94 -34.95 -14.29
N GLU A 37 12.06 -33.96 -14.45
CA GLU A 37 11.10 -33.90 -15.55
C GLU A 37 11.54 -32.98 -16.70
N LEU A 38 12.67 -32.27 -16.57
CA LEU A 38 13.05 -31.21 -17.52
C LEU A 38 13.76 -31.69 -18.79
N GLU A 39 14.38 -32.88 -18.78
CA GLU A 39 15.26 -33.34 -19.87
C GLU A 39 14.52 -33.54 -21.23
N ASP A 40 13.22 -33.85 -21.17
CA ASP A 40 12.36 -34.15 -22.32
C ASP A 40 11.45 -32.98 -22.76
N ILE A 41 11.73 -31.75 -22.33
CA ILE A 41 10.87 -30.61 -22.67
C ILE A 41 11.15 -30.13 -24.09
N ASP A 42 10.10 -30.04 -24.91
CA ASP A 42 10.19 -29.49 -26.27
C ASP A 42 10.19 -27.96 -26.28
N LYS A 43 9.38 -27.35 -25.41
CA LYS A 43 9.25 -25.88 -25.33
C LYS A 43 9.14 -25.41 -23.89
N ALA A 44 9.95 -24.42 -23.52
CA ALA A 44 9.89 -23.73 -22.24
C ALA A 44 9.44 -22.29 -22.44
N SER A 45 8.36 -21.89 -21.77
CA SER A 45 7.81 -20.53 -21.78
C SER A 45 8.10 -19.86 -20.44
N LEU A 46 8.98 -18.87 -20.43
CA LEU A 46 9.42 -18.13 -19.26
C LEU A 46 8.72 -16.76 -19.26
N ILE A 47 7.81 -16.54 -18.30
CA ILE A 47 6.98 -15.35 -18.25
C ILE A 47 7.37 -14.53 -17.02
N PHE A 48 7.80 -13.30 -17.27
CA PHE A 48 8.23 -12.36 -16.26
C PHE A 48 7.18 -11.25 -16.16
N ASN A 49 6.34 -11.34 -15.12
CA ASN A 49 5.24 -10.40 -14.91
C ASN A 49 5.58 -9.27 -13.94
N ASP A 50 6.48 -9.52 -12.97
CA ASP A 50 6.83 -8.59 -11.88
C ASP A 50 8.35 -8.31 -11.82
N THR A 51 8.79 -7.53 -10.82
CA THR A 51 10.20 -7.27 -10.54
C THR A 51 10.94 -8.56 -10.20
N ILE A 52 12.11 -8.78 -10.82
CA ILE A 52 12.85 -10.03 -10.65
C ILE A 52 13.95 -9.81 -9.62
N SER A 53 14.02 -10.68 -8.60
CA SER A 53 15.10 -10.67 -7.62
C SER A 53 16.35 -11.39 -8.14
N ASN A 54 17.54 -11.04 -7.63
CA ASN A 54 18.79 -11.73 -7.98
C ASN A 54 18.73 -13.24 -7.68
N GLN A 55 17.95 -13.65 -6.66
CA GLN A 55 17.74 -15.06 -6.36
C GLN A 55 16.98 -15.78 -7.48
N SER A 56 15.96 -15.12 -8.05
CA SER A 56 15.20 -15.66 -9.19
C SER A 56 16.07 -15.80 -10.45
N ILE A 57 17.07 -14.93 -10.63
CA ILE A 57 18.05 -15.04 -11.73
C ILE A 57 18.93 -16.28 -11.55
N LYS A 58 19.37 -16.58 -10.31
CA LYS A 58 20.13 -17.81 -10.01
C LYS A 58 19.31 -19.08 -10.25
N GLU A 59 18.04 -19.07 -9.84
CA GLU A 59 17.12 -20.18 -10.12
C GLU A 59 16.87 -20.34 -11.63
N LEU A 60 16.74 -19.24 -12.35
CA LEU A 60 16.61 -19.26 -13.80
C LEU A 60 17.86 -19.89 -14.46
N GLN A 61 19.05 -19.54 -13.98
CA GLN A 61 20.30 -20.13 -14.47
C GLN A 61 20.34 -21.64 -14.28
N SER A 62 19.93 -22.14 -13.11
CA SER A 62 19.87 -23.59 -12.86
C SER A 62 18.85 -24.28 -13.75
N VAL A 63 17.66 -23.69 -13.94
CA VAL A 63 16.63 -24.21 -14.86
C VAL A 63 17.17 -24.31 -16.29
N ILE A 64 17.79 -23.25 -16.80
CA ILE A 64 18.32 -23.23 -18.17
C ILE A 64 19.40 -24.28 -18.40
N ASN A 65 20.26 -24.52 -17.40
CA ASN A 65 21.31 -25.53 -17.47
C ASN A 65 20.76 -26.97 -17.52
N HIS A 66 19.59 -27.21 -16.94
CA HIS A 66 18.92 -28.53 -16.96
C HIS A 66 17.98 -28.72 -18.16
N LEU A 67 17.64 -27.65 -18.89
CA LEU A 67 16.83 -27.78 -20.11
C LEU A 67 17.67 -28.37 -21.24
N GLY A 68 17.18 -29.44 -21.84
CA GLY A 68 17.85 -30.12 -22.94
C GLY A 68 18.15 -29.20 -24.13
N ASN A 69 19.20 -29.55 -24.90
CA ASN A 69 19.62 -28.83 -26.11
C ASN A 69 18.56 -28.77 -27.21
N GLN A 70 17.57 -29.65 -27.15
CA GLN A 70 16.45 -29.74 -28.08
C GLN A 70 15.27 -28.82 -27.74
N THR A 71 15.25 -28.24 -26.53
CA THR A 71 14.16 -27.37 -26.09
C THR A 71 14.19 -26.04 -26.88
N VAL A 72 13.03 -25.47 -27.18
CA VAL A 72 12.88 -24.05 -27.60
C VAL A 72 12.52 -23.21 -26.39
N ILE A 73 13.21 -22.10 -26.14
CA ILE A 73 12.88 -21.19 -25.03
C ILE A 73 12.17 -19.97 -25.58
N VAL A 74 11.03 -19.61 -24.99
CA VAL A 74 10.33 -18.36 -25.26
C VAL A 74 10.27 -17.57 -23.97
N THR A 75 10.87 -16.38 -23.96
CA THR A 75 10.78 -15.43 -22.85
C THR A 75 9.74 -14.38 -23.15
N THR A 76 8.98 -13.96 -22.14
CA THR A 76 8.02 -12.86 -22.22
C THR A 76 8.26 -11.90 -21.07
N PHE A 77 8.63 -10.67 -21.37
CA PHE A 77 8.91 -9.62 -20.40
C PHE A 77 7.83 -8.55 -20.45
N ASN A 78 7.34 -8.12 -19.29
CA ASN A 78 6.44 -6.97 -19.18
C ASN A 78 7.26 -5.70 -18.91
N PHE A 79 7.31 -4.76 -19.86
CA PHE A 79 8.15 -3.55 -19.78
C PHE A 79 7.83 -2.65 -18.59
N ILE A 80 6.60 -2.69 -18.10
CA ILE A 80 6.15 -1.83 -16.99
C ILE A 80 6.84 -2.21 -15.67
N GLN A 81 7.21 -3.48 -15.52
CA GLN A 81 7.56 -4.05 -14.23
C GLN A 81 9.03 -4.46 -14.12
N ILE A 82 9.72 -4.61 -15.26
CA ILE A 82 11.08 -5.15 -15.31
C ILE A 82 12.06 -4.03 -15.60
N ASN A 83 13.14 -4.01 -14.82
CA ASN A 83 14.27 -3.10 -15.04
C ASN A 83 15.03 -3.54 -16.30
N GLU A 84 15.36 -2.57 -17.16
CA GLU A 84 16.13 -2.77 -18.39
C GLU A 84 17.43 -3.56 -18.16
N ASN A 85 18.18 -3.27 -17.09
CA ASN A 85 19.43 -3.98 -16.77
C ASN A 85 19.20 -5.48 -16.53
N ILE A 86 18.12 -5.81 -15.81
CA ILE A 86 17.77 -7.19 -15.48
C ILE A 86 17.27 -7.94 -16.73
N LEU A 87 16.53 -7.24 -17.59
CA LEU A 87 16.10 -7.79 -18.89
C LEU A 87 17.31 -8.21 -19.71
N PHE A 88 18.34 -7.36 -19.82
CA PHE A 88 19.56 -7.70 -20.56
C PHE A 88 20.38 -8.80 -19.89
N GLU A 89 20.45 -8.83 -18.56
CA GLU A 89 21.11 -9.91 -17.83
C GLU A 89 20.49 -11.27 -18.18
N ILE A 90 19.15 -11.37 -18.19
CA ILE A 90 18.42 -12.59 -18.54
C ILE A 90 18.62 -12.96 -20.02
N LEU A 91 18.50 -11.99 -20.92
CA LEU A 91 18.69 -12.23 -22.35
C LEU A 91 20.11 -12.71 -22.67
N ASN A 92 21.13 -12.13 -22.03
CA ASN A 92 22.52 -12.55 -22.17
C ASN A 92 22.75 -13.96 -21.62
N LEU A 93 22.13 -14.26 -20.48
CA LEU A 93 22.24 -15.58 -19.85
C LEU A 93 21.70 -16.68 -20.77
N ILE A 94 20.54 -16.50 -21.39
CA ILE A 94 19.99 -17.47 -22.36
C ILE A 94 20.76 -17.41 -23.70
N GLY A 95 21.08 -16.21 -24.18
CA GLY A 95 21.79 -15.97 -25.44
C GLY A 95 23.22 -16.52 -25.46
N SER A 96 23.83 -16.76 -24.30
CA SER A 96 25.14 -17.42 -24.20
C SER A 96 25.09 -18.91 -24.59
N THR A 97 23.93 -19.54 -24.41
CA THR A 97 23.75 -20.98 -24.64
C THR A 97 22.90 -21.27 -25.88
N ARG A 98 22.10 -20.31 -26.36
CA ARG A 98 21.12 -20.54 -27.44
C ARG A 98 21.07 -19.39 -28.43
N ARG A 99 20.69 -19.68 -29.67
CA ARG A 99 20.54 -18.66 -30.73
C ARG A 99 19.18 -17.97 -30.64
N ILE A 100 19.16 -16.64 -30.71
CA ILE A 100 17.91 -15.87 -30.81
C ILE A 100 17.30 -16.05 -32.21
N ASN A 101 16.03 -16.45 -32.28
CA ASN A 101 15.28 -16.62 -33.52
C ASN A 101 14.63 -15.31 -33.97
N LEU A 102 13.68 -14.85 -33.15
CA LEU A 102 12.78 -13.75 -33.41
C LEU A 102 12.46 -13.06 -32.11
N PHE A 103 12.19 -11.76 -32.19
CA PHE A 103 11.67 -10.99 -31.09
C PHE A 103 10.53 -10.11 -31.58
N ASN A 104 9.57 -9.84 -30.71
CA ASN A 104 8.45 -8.96 -31.00
C ASN A 104 8.14 -8.08 -29.79
N ILE A 105 7.79 -6.83 -30.04
CA ILE A 105 7.34 -5.89 -29.02
C ILE A 105 5.90 -5.46 -29.33
N GLU A 106 4.97 -5.97 -28.53
CA GLU A 106 3.54 -5.66 -28.66
C GLU A 106 2.93 -5.41 -27.29
N ASN A 107 2.06 -4.40 -27.21
CA ASN A 107 1.24 -4.12 -26.02
C ASN A 107 2.04 -4.01 -24.70
N GLY A 108 3.24 -3.40 -24.75
CA GLY A 108 4.09 -3.25 -23.56
C GLY A 108 4.77 -4.55 -23.10
N LYS A 109 4.83 -5.57 -23.97
CA LYS A 109 5.55 -6.81 -23.72
C LYS A 109 6.62 -7.06 -24.77
N LEU A 110 7.77 -7.56 -24.34
CA LEU A 110 8.80 -8.11 -25.22
C LEU A 110 8.71 -9.64 -25.19
N VAL A 111 8.56 -10.24 -26.35
CA VAL A 111 8.64 -11.70 -26.52
C VAL A 111 9.92 -12.00 -27.29
N VAL A 112 10.78 -12.87 -26.75
CA VAL A 112 11.99 -13.34 -27.44
C VAL A 112 11.96 -14.85 -27.51
N GLU A 113 12.16 -15.38 -28.71
CA GLU A 113 12.26 -16.82 -28.95
C GLU A 113 13.72 -17.21 -29.21
N PHE A 114 14.15 -18.30 -28.56
CA PHE A 114 15.46 -18.91 -28.70
C PHE A 114 15.33 -20.31 -29.28
N LEU A 115 16.06 -20.57 -30.36
CA LEU A 115 16.06 -21.87 -31.03
C LEU A 115 16.72 -22.96 -30.18
N SER A 116 16.35 -24.19 -30.49
CA SER A 116 17.06 -25.36 -30.00
C SER A 116 18.45 -25.45 -30.64
N ASN A 117 19.46 -25.81 -29.84
CA ASN A 117 20.83 -26.01 -30.34
C ASN A 117 20.94 -27.20 -31.31
N LYS A 118 19.96 -28.12 -31.27
CA LYS A 118 19.86 -29.23 -32.23
C LYS A 118 19.54 -28.75 -33.65
N GLN A 119 18.83 -27.63 -33.79
CA GLN A 119 18.46 -27.07 -35.09
C GLN A 119 19.52 -26.13 -35.63
N ILE A 120 20.05 -25.23 -34.80
CA ILE A 120 21.06 -24.25 -35.21
C ILE A 120 21.98 -23.96 -34.01
N GLN A 121 23.30 -24.08 -34.19
CA GLN A 121 24.27 -23.75 -33.14
C GLN A 121 24.21 -22.26 -32.77
N SER A 122 24.49 -21.96 -31.50
CA SER A 122 24.63 -20.58 -31.00
C SER A 122 25.71 -19.85 -31.79
N ASN A 123 25.37 -18.69 -32.37
CA ASN A 123 26.33 -17.78 -32.99
C ASN A 123 26.35 -16.50 -32.16
N MET A 124 27.47 -16.26 -31.46
CA MET A 124 27.62 -15.10 -30.58
C MET A 124 27.49 -13.79 -31.34
N GLN A 125 28.05 -13.68 -32.54
CA GLN A 125 27.96 -12.46 -33.37
C GLN A 125 26.50 -12.17 -33.78
N HIS A 126 25.74 -13.22 -34.13
CA HIS A 126 24.31 -13.08 -34.43
C HIS A 126 23.55 -12.59 -33.19
N ASN A 127 23.77 -13.22 -32.04
CA ASN A 127 23.08 -12.84 -30.80
C ASN A 127 23.44 -11.41 -30.37
N GLU A 128 24.72 -11.01 -30.46
CA GLU A 128 25.14 -9.64 -30.20
C GLU A 128 24.45 -8.62 -31.10
N HIS A 129 24.32 -8.91 -32.40
CA HIS A 129 23.62 -8.04 -33.34
C HIS A 129 22.13 -7.92 -33.00
N VAL A 130 21.47 -9.04 -32.71
CA VAL A 130 20.05 -9.04 -32.34
C VAL A 130 19.81 -8.33 -31.00
N LEU A 131 20.67 -8.52 -30.01
CA LEU A 131 20.59 -7.82 -28.72
C LEU A 131 20.75 -6.30 -28.87
N LYS A 132 21.61 -5.84 -29.79
CA LYS A 132 21.71 -4.40 -30.12
C LYS A 132 20.43 -3.86 -30.74
N MET A 133 19.78 -4.63 -31.62
CA MET A 133 18.48 -4.24 -32.19
C MET A 133 17.38 -4.18 -31.12
N ILE A 134 17.29 -5.21 -30.27
CA ILE A 134 16.38 -5.24 -29.13
C ILE A 134 16.60 -4.00 -28.25
N ASN A 135 17.85 -3.67 -27.92
CA ASN A 135 18.16 -2.48 -27.11
C ASN A 135 17.67 -1.18 -27.73
N LYS A 136 17.93 -0.99 -29.03
CA LYS A 136 17.44 0.19 -29.75
C LYS A 136 15.91 0.29 -29.71
N GLU A 137 15.20 -0.83 -29.89
CA GLU A 137 13.74 -0.83 -29.84
C GLU A 137 13.18 -0.60 -28.44
N ILE A 138 13.79 -1.21 -27.42
CA ILE A 138 13.43 -1.02 -26.01
C ILE A 138 13.58 0.46 -25.63
N HIS A 139 14.73 1.05 -25.97
CA HIS A 139 14.99 2.46 -25.69
C HIS A 139 13.94 3.37 -26.35
N ASN A 140 13.59 3.10 -27.61
CA ASN A 140 12.53 3.81 -28.31
C ASN A 140 11.15 3.62 -27.65
N GLN A 141 10.87 2.47 -27.04
CA GLN A 141 9.61 2.21 -26.33
C GLN A 141 9.55 2.91 -24.97
N TYR A 142 10.66 2.98 -24.23
CA TYR A 142 10.74 3.76 -22.98
C TYR A 142 10.69 5.27 -23.23
N GLN A 143 11.18 5.75 -24.38
CA GLN A 143 11.12 7.16 -24.77
C GLN A 143 9.75 7.59 -25.31
N LYS A 144 8.94 6.66 -25.83
CA LYS A 144 7.54 6.98 -26.14
C LYS A 144 6.85 7.37 -24.83
N PRO A 145 6.06 8.46 -24.80
CA PRO A 145 5.24 8.75 -23.64
C PRO A 145 4.32 7.55 -23.43
N LEU A 146 4.66 6.71 -22.45
CA LEU A 146 3.87 5.56 -22.02
C LEU A 146 2.61 6.12 -21.34
N TYR A 147 1.69 6.60 -22.16
CA TYR A 147 0.30 6.84 -21.76
C TYR A 147 -0.33 5.46 -21.54
N ASN A 148 -0.06 4.90 -20.37
CA ASN A 148 -0.69 3.67 -19.92
C ASN A 148 -2.06 4.05 -19.36
N GLU A 149 -2.98 4.45 -20.24
CA GLU A 149 -4.32 4.97 -19.88
C GLU A 149 -5.03 4.06 -18.87
N LYS A 150 -4.84 2.74 -18.96
CA LYS A 150 -5.44 1.77 -18.03
C LYS A 150 -4.79 1.81 -16.64
N LYS A 151 -3.46 1.90 -16.56
CA LYS A 151 -2.77 2.05 -15.27
C LYS A 151 -3.04 3.42 -14.66
N LEU A 152 -3.04 4.47 -15.49
CA LEU A 152 -3.44 5.82 -15.08
C LEU A 152 -4.89 5.84 -14.58
N MET A 153 -5.82 5.18 -15.27
CA MET A 153 -7.21 5.04 -14.81
C MET A 153 -7.30 4.28 -13.49
N GLN A 154 -6.57 3.18 -13.33
CA GLN A 154 -6.56 2.42 -12.07
C GLN A 154 -6.01 3.25 -10.90
N GLU A 155 -4.92 3.99 -11.11
CA GLU A 155 -4.36 4.90 -10.11
C GLU A 155 -5.31 6.08 -9.82
N LEU A 156 -6.00 6.62 -10.84
CA LEU A 156 -7.00 7.68 -10.65
C LEU A 156 -8.23 7.19 -9.87
N VAL A 157 -8.68 5.95 -10.11
CA VAL A 157 -9.78 5.34 -9.35
C VAL A 157 -9.37 5.14 -7.90
N ARG A 158 -8.17 4.60 -7.64
CA ARG A 158 -7.64 4.45 -6.28
C ARG A 158 -7.53 5.80 -5.56
N LEU A 159 -6.97 6.81 -6.23
CA LEU A 159 -6.81 8.13 -5.65
C LEU A 159 -8.16 8.80 -5.32
N LYS A 160 -9.19 8.50 -6.11
CA LYS A 160 -10.56 8.94 -5.83
C LYS A 160 -11.14 8.23 -4.61
N GLU A 161 -10.98 6.91 -4.50
CA GLU A 161 -11.43 6.13 -3.35
C GLU A 161 -10.75 6.60 -2.05
N ASP A 162 -9.43 6.80 -2.08
CA ASP A 162 -8.65 7.32 -0.94
C ASP A 162 -9.14 8.71 -0.52
N TYR A 163 -9.46 9.58 -1.48
CA TYR A 163 -10.01 10.91 -1.21
C TYR A 163 -11.39 10.84 -0.56
N GLU A 164 -12.28 9.98 -1.05
CA GLU A 164 -13.63 9.80 -0.50
C GLU A 164 -13.56 9.27 0.95
N GLU A 165 -12.68 8.30 1.23
CA GLU A 165 -12.48 7.78 2.60
C GLU A 165 -11.94 8.86 3.55
N LEU A 166 -10.94 9.62 3.11
CA LEU A 166 -10.41 10.74 3.88
C LEU A 166 -11.47 11.81 4.16
N TYR A 167 -12.32 12.10 3.18
CA TYR A 167 -13.39 13.08 3.31
C TYR A 167 -14.49 12.63 4.28
N GLU A 168 -14.90 11.35 4.24
CA GLU A 168 -15.84 10.79 5.22
C GLU A 168 -15.28 10.82 6.64
N LYS A 169 -13.99 10.49 6.80
CA LYS A 169 -13.31 10.57 8.09
C LYS A 169 -13.27 12.01 8.63
N TYR A 170 -13.04 12.98 7.75
CA TYR A 170 -13.12 14.40 8.09
C TYR A 170 -14.54 14.79 8.53
N LEU A 171 -15.57 14.42 7.78
CA LEU A 171 -16.97 14.70 8.14
C LEU A 171 -17.35 14.14 9.51
N ASN A 172 -17.01 12.87 9.77
CA ASN A 172 -17.30 12.20 11.04
C ASN A 172 -16.58 12.86 12.22
N THR A 173 -15.31 13.24 12.06
CA THR A 173 -14.56 13.93 13.11
C THR A 173 -15.10 15.35 13.34
N HIS A 174 -15.47 16.07 12.27
CA HIS A 174 -16.07 17.38 12.37
C HIS A 174 -17.42 17.36 13.11
N GLN A 175 -18.29 16.40 12.81
CA GLN A 175 -19.57 16.23 13.52
C GLN A 175 -19.38 15.92 15.01
N ARG A 176 -18.43 15.03 15.34
CA ARG A 176 -18.06 14.74 16.74
C ARG A 176 -17.58 15.99 17.47
N MET A 177 -16.75 16.82 16.83
CA MET A 177 -16.32 18.09 17.41
C MET A 177 -17.49 19.05 17.64
N GLN A 178 -18.40 19.21 16.66
CA GLN A 178 -19.58 20.06 16.84
C GLN A 178 -20.45 19.59 18.02
N TYR A 179 -20.62 18.29 18.19
CA TYR A 179 -21.35 17.73 19.33
C TYR A 179 -20.62 18.03 20.66
N ALA A 180 -19.31 17.81 20.72
CA ALA A 180 -18.50 18.11 21.90
C ALA A 180 -18.57 19.61 22.28
N PHE A 181 -18.52 20.51 21.29
CA PHE A 181 -18.71 21.94 21.52
C PHE A 181 -20.09 22.27 22.08
N ARG A 182 -21.16 21.65 21.56
CA ARG A 182 -22.53 21.83 22.07
C ARG A 182 -22.65 21.40 23.53
N GLU A 183 -22.12 20.22 23.87
CA GLU A 183 -22.13 19.71 25.25
C GLU A 183 -21.31 20.60 26.20
N LEU A 184 -20.14 21.07 25.77
CA LEU A 184 -19.31 21.99 26.55
C LEU A 184 -20.04 23.33 26.79
N HIS A 185 -20.76 23.85 25.79
CA HIS A 185 -21.60 25.03 25.96
C HIS A 185 -22.77 24.82 26.93
N LYS A 186 -23.45 23.65 26.88
CA LYS A 186 -24.49 23.29 27.85
C LYS A 186 -23.91 23.24 29.26
N PHE A 187 -22.79 22.54 29.43
CA PHE A 187 -22.09 22.44 30.71
C PHE A 187 -21.72 23.83 31.26
N LYS A 188 -21.14 24.72 30.43
CA LYS A 188 -20.81 26.09 30.83
C LYS A 188 -22.03 26.88 31.32
N ARG A 189 -23.17 26.77 30.63
CA ARG A 189 -24.43 27.42 31.05
C ARG A 189 -24.96 26.85 32.38
N SER A 190 -24.92 25.54 32.54
CA SER A 190 -25.32 24.86 33.79
C SER A 190 -24.43 25.26 34.96
N ALA A 191 -23.10 25.28 34.77
CA ALA A 191 -22.14 25.71 35.77
C ALA A 191 -22.35 27.17 36.18
N TRP A 192 -22.65 28.06 35.23
CA TRP A 192 -22.99 29.45 35.53
C TRP A 192 -24.27 29.57 36.38
N THR A 193 -25.29 28.79 36.05
CA THR A 193 -26.55 28.76 36.80
C THR A 193 -26.33 28.26 38.23
N TYR A 194 -25.52 27.21 38.40
CA TYR A 194 -25.15 26.68 39.70
C TYR A 194 -24.35 27.69 40.53
N LYS A 195 -23.34 28.33 39.93
CA LYS A 195 -22.57 29.41 40.56
C LYS A 195 -23.48 30.53 41.04
N ARG A 196 -24.47 30.94 40.24
CA ARG A 196 -25.43 31.99 40.62
C ARG A 196 -26.27 31.58 41.83
N LYS A 197 -26.79 30.35 41.86
CA LYS A 197 -27.53 29.82 43.02
C LYS A 197 -26.65 29.77 44.26
N TYR A 198 -25.42 29.27 44.14
CA TYR A 198 -24.46 29.21 45.24
C TYR A 198 -24.19 30.59 45.84
N LEU A 199 -23.91 31.60 45.01
CA LEU A 199 -23.71 32.98 45.46
C LEU A 199 -24.95 33.57 46.16
N GLN A 200 -26.16 33.21 45.70
CA GLN A 200 -27.40 33.61 46.39
C GLN A 200 -27.50 32.97 47.78
N TYR A 201 -27.16 31.69 47.90
CA TYR A 201 -27.16 31.01 49.20
C TYR A 201 -26.09 31.56 50.15
N GLU A 202 -24.88 31.88 49.69
CA GLU A 202 -23.86 32.53 50.51
C GLU A 202 -24.34 33.88 51.06
N LEU A 203 -25.04 34.67 50.23
CA LEU A 203 -25.58 35.96 50.66
C LEU A 203 -26.67 35.78 51.72
N ILE A 204 -27.54 34.77 51.57
CA ILE A 204 -28.54 34.41 52.58
C ILE A 204 -27.87 33.98 53.89
N LEU A 205 -26.88 33.10 53.84
CA LEU A 205 -26.13 32.64 55.01
C LEU A 205 -25.46 33.80 55.73
N SER A 206 -24.78 34.70 55.00
CA SER A 206 -24.18 35.90 55.58
C SER A 206 -25.21 36.80 56.27
N ASN A 207 -26.40 36.95 55.69
CA ASN A 207 -27.48 37.71 56.30
C ASN A 207 -28.04 37.03 57.55
N LEU A 208 -28.18 35.69 57.53
CA LEU A 208 -28.61 34.92 58.71
C LEU A 208 -27.59 35.04 59.85
N ASP A 209 -26.29 35.00 59.55
CA ASP A 209 -25.24 35.19 60.54
C ASP A 209 -25.29 36.59 61.15
N ARG A 210 -25.50 37.62 60.32
CA ARG A 210 -25.74 38.99 60.80
C ARG A 210 -26.97 39.07 61.70
N ILE A 211 -28.09 38.46 61.32
CA ILE A 211 -29.31 38.40 62.15
C ILE A 211 -29.03 37.71 63.48
N ASN A 212 -28.29 36.59 63.49
CA ASN A 212 -27.90 35.90 64.71
C ASN A 212 -27.02 36.78 65.62
N ILE A 213 -26.07 37.53 65.06
CA ILE A 213 -25.25 38.51 65.79
C ILE A 213 -26.12 39.65 66.37
N TYR A 214 -27.08 40.18 65.61
CA TYR A 214 -27.97 41.22 66.11
C TYR A 214 -28.90 40.67 67.21
N LYS A 215 -29.45 39.47 67.03
CA LYS A 215 -30.27 38.79 68.02
C LYS A 215 -29.52 38.56 69.34
N SER A 216 -28.25 38.15 69.29
CA SER A 216 -27.44 38.00 70.52
C SER A 216 -27.14 39.34 71.21
N LYS A 217 -27.08 40.45 70.46
CA LYS A 217 -26.94 41.81 71.01
C LYS A 217 -28.24 42.41 71.56
N ILE A 218 -29.41 41.90 71.16
CA ILE A 218 -30.73 42.29 71.69
C ILE A 218 -30.98 41.57 73.03
N THR A 219 -30.42 42.14 74.10
CA THR A 219 -30.71 41.71 75.47
C THR A 219 -31.72 42.65 76.12
N LYS A 220 -32.50 42.20 77.11
CA LYS A 220 -33.45 43.05 77.88
C LYS A 220 -32.77 44.33 78.40
N LYS A 221 -31.48 44.26 78.76
CA LYS A 221 -30.67 45.39 79.22
C LYS A 221 -30.40 46.41 78.11
N ASN A 222 -30.06 45.96 76.91
CA ASN A 222 -29.78 46.83 75.77
C ASN A 222 -31.06 47.45 75.19
N LEU A 223 -32.17 46.69 75.13
CA LEU A 223 -33.48 47.21 74.74
C LEU A 223 -33.96 48.33 75.68
N LYS A 224 -33.83 48.13 77.00
CA LYS A 224 -34.13 49.18 78.00
C LYS A 224 -33.29 50.44 77.80
N LYS A 225 -31.99 50.30 77.48
CA LYS A 225 -31.11 51.44 77.17
C LYS A 225 -31.58 52.17 75.91
N MET A 226 -31.90 51.45 74.84
CA MET A 226 -32.34 52.02 73.58
C MET A 226 -33.69 52.76 73.73
N LEU A 227 -34.67 52.17 74.42
CA LEU A 227 -35.95 52.82 74.75
C LEU A 227 -35.75 54.09 75.58
N LYS A 228 -34.83 54.08 76.56
CA LYS A 228 -34.49 55.29 77.32
C LYS A 228 -33.91 56.41 76.44
N VAL A 229 -33.09 56.06 75.44
CA VAL A 229 -32.52 57.05 74.50
C VAL A 229 -33.60 57.61 73.57
N ILE A 230 -34.49 56.77 73.06
CA ILE A 230 -35.63 57.22 72.22
C ILE A 230 -36.56 58.13 73.02
N LEU A 231 -36.94 57.74 74.23
CA LEU A 231 -37.78 58.54 75.13
C LEU A 231 -37.12 59.88 75.51
N LYS A 232 -35.77 59.96 75.52
CA LYS A 232 -35.02 61.21 75.72
C LYS A 232 -35.00 62.12 74.49
N LYS A 233 -35.21 61.60 73.28
CA LYS A 233 -35.25 62.38 72.03
C LYS A 233 -36.65 62.84 71.63
N VAL A 234 -37.69 62.15 72.14
CA VAL A 234 -39.10 62.47 71.89
C VAL A 234 -39.66 63.47 72.91
N LYS A 235 -38.92 63.72 74.01
CA LYS A 235 -39.09 64.89 74.87
C LYS A 235 -38.20 66.01 74.39
#